data_AF-A0A087BT26-F1
#
_entry.id   AF-A0A087BT26-F1
#
_cell.length_a   1.000
_cell.length_b   1.000
_cell.length_c   1.000
_cell.angle_alpha   90.00
_cell.angle_beta   90.00
_cell.angle_gamma   90.00
#
_symmetry.space_group_name_H-M   'P 1'
#
loop_
_entity.id
_entity.type
_entity.pdbx_description
1 polymer ?
#
loop_
_entity_poly.entity_id
_entity_poly.type
_entity_poly.pdbx_seq_one_letter_code
_entity_poly.pdbx_strand_id
1 'polypeptide(L)'
;MNHNPSPDTRFGAKRGNKPYGGSHWRIEDTPRYKLERLTYLTEAEIQAIVADPGAPLFDRQIGEALMHANWNTLERIINQVYGPPVQRIEQTDMPAPTPLLDLDAIKAKAKMLNTAQAGEIRRKGTDD
;
A
#
# COMPACT_ATOMS: atom_id res chain seq x y z
N MET A 1 11.12 -42.92 -1.44
CA MET A 1 10.10 -43.16 -2.49
C MET A 1 9.51 -41.82 -2.90
N ASN A 2 9.62 -41.43 -4.17
CA ASN A 2 9.03 -40.19 -4.67
C ASN A 2 7.52 -40.37 -4.82
N HIS A 3 6.72 -39.74 -3.96
CA HIS A 3 5.27 -39.67 -4.13
C HIS A 3 4.93 -38.62 -5.19
N ASN A 4 4.90 -39.05 -6.45
CA ASN A 4 4.32 -38.23 -7.50
C ASN A 4 2.79 -38.26 -7.35
N PRO A 5 2.08 -37.12 -7.31
CA PRO A 5 0.63 -37.11 -7.17
C PRO A 5 -0.05 -37.86 -8.32
N SER A 6 -1.11 -38.59 -7.96
CA SER A 6 -1.91 -39.39 -8.89
C SER A 6 -2.31 -38.55 -10.11
N PRO A 7 -2.24 -39.10 -11.34
CA PRO A 7 -2.63 -38.40 -12.56
C PRO A 7 -4.02 -37.75 -12.47
N ASP A 8 -4.94 -38.38 -11.74
CA ASP A 8 -6.33 -37.94 -11.61
C ASP A 8 -6.53 -36.69 -10.75
N THR A 9 -5.53 -36.33 -9.92
CA THR A 9 -5.57 -35.14 -9.05
C THR A 9 -4.81 -33.96 -9.64
N ARG A 10 -4.26 -34.09 -10.85
CA ARG A 10 -3.53 -32.99 -11.52
C ARG A 10 -4.49 -31.97 -12.08
N PHE A 11 -4.08 -30.70 -12.11
CA PHE A 11 -4.87 -29.60 -12.66
C PHE A 11 -5.41 -29.95 -14.06
N GLY A 12 -6.73 -29.80 -14.25
CA GLY A 12 -7.44 -30.18 -15.49
C GLY A 12 -7.91 -31.65 -15.59
N ALA A 13 -7.49 -32.54 -14.69
CA ALA A 13 -8.01 -33.91 -14.62
C ALA A 13 -9.37 -33.98 -13.90
N LYS A 14 -10.09 -35.11 -14.05
CA LYS A 14 -11.46 -35.34 -13.55
C LYS A 14 -11.65 -35.00 -12.07
N ARG A 15 -10.62 -35.14 -11.23
CA ARG A 15 -10.62 -34.78 -9.80
C ARG A 15 -9.63 -33.67 -9.43
N GLY A 16 -8.88 -33.13 -10.39
CA GLY A 16 -7.83 -32.16 -10.13
C GLY A 16 -8.30 -30.72 -10.09
N ASN A 17 -9.37 -30.39 -10.85
CA ASN A 17 -10.12 -29.16 -10.66
C ASN A 17 -11.46 -29.50 -10.02
N LYS A 18 -11.44 -30.02 -8.78
CA LYS A 18 -12.67 -30.01 -8.00
C LYS A 18 -13.04 -28.52 -7.85
N PRO A 19 -14.16 -28.03 -8.42
CA PRO A 19 -14.59 -26.67 -8.13
C PRO A 19 -14.71 -26.64 -6.61
N TYR A 20 -13.91 -25.76 -5.98
CA TYR A 20 -13.96 -25.57 -4.55
C TYR A 20 -15.31 -24.92 -4.28
N GLY A 21 -16.38 -25.74 -4.20
CA GLY A 21 -17.77 -25.35 -3.93
C GLY A 21 -17.96 -24.90 -2.48
N GLY A 22 -16.99 -24.13 -1.99
CA GLY A 22 -16.80 -23.73 -0.61
C GLY A 22 -15.66 -22.73 -0.50
N SER A 23 -15.37 -21.94 -1.56
CA SER A 23 -14.55 -20.75 -1.36
C SER A 23 -15.28 -19.89 -0.32
N HIS A 24 -14.74 -19.87 0.88
CA HIS A 24 -15.27 -19.24 2.09
C HIS A 24 -15.40 -17.71 1.99
N TRP A 25 -15.17 -17.15 0.81
CA TRP A 25 -15.29 -15.74 0.50
C TRP A 25 -16.60 -15.52 -0.26
N ARG A 26 -17.66 -15.25 0.51
CA ARG A 26 -18.92 -14.79 -0.02
C ARG A 26 -18.82 -13.30 -0.29
N ILE A 27 -19.37 -12.84 -1.41
CA ILE A 27 -19.36 -11.41 -1.76
C ILE A 27 -20.17 -10.63 -0.71
N GLU A 28 -21.23 -11.26 -0.21
CA GLU A 28 -22.15 -10.74 0.79
C GLU A 28 -21.47 -10.43 2.13
N ASP A 29 -20.36 -11.11 2.41
CA ASP A 29 -19.59 -10.93 3.64
C ASP A 29 -18.59 -9.76 3.54
N THR A 30 -18.39 -9.19 2.34
CA THR A 30 -17.41 -8.13 2.12
C THR A 30 -17.89 -6.77 2.68
N PRO A 31 -16.98 -5.95 3.24
CA PRO A 31 -17.30 -4.59 3.68
C PRO A 31 -17.90 -3.71 2.57
N ARG A 32 -17.44 -3.90 1.32
CA ARG A 32 -17.96 -3.20 0.15
C ARG A 32 -19.44 -3.49 -0.08
N TYR A 33 -19.79 -4.78 -0.15
CA TYR A 33 -21.18 -5.19 -0.36
C TYR A 33 -22.10 -4.66 0.72
N LYS A 34 -21.68 -4.73 1.99
CA LYS A 34 -22.45 -4.24 3.13
C LYS A 34 -22.68 -2.73 3.09
N LEU A 35 -21.64 -1.96 2.77
CA LEU A 35 -21.73 -0.52 2.60
C LEU A 35 -22.69 -0.14 1.46
N GLU A 36 -22.53 -0.75 0.28
CA GLU A 36 -23.40 -0.51 -0.88
C GLU A 36 -24.85 -0.85 -0.55
N ARG A 37 -25.10 -2.00 0.09
CA ARG A 37 -26.45 -2.42 0.49
C ARG A 37 -27.12 -1.38 1.40
N LEU A 38 -26.40 -0.85 2.39
CA LEU A 38 -26.95 0.14 3.33
C LEU A 38 -27.35 1.45 2.63
N THR A 39 -26.68 1.84 1.54
CA THR A 39 -27.04 3.06 0.79
C THR A 39 -28.37 2.97 0.03
N TYR A 40 -28.88 1.76 -0.19
CA TYR A 40 -30.17 1.53 -0.86
C TYR A 40 -31.36 1.43 0.10
N LEU A 41 -31.11 1.37 1.41
CA LEU A 41 -32.16 1.22 2.41
C LEU A 41 -32.82 2.55 2.75
N THR A 42 -34.06 2.49 3.19
CA THR A 42 -34.78 3.62 3.78
C THR A 42 -34.25 3.93 5.18
N GLU A 43 -34.49 5.15 5.65
CA GLU A 43 -34.10 5.57 7.00
C GLU A 43 -34.67 4.65 8.10
N ALA A 44 -35.92 4.19 7.95
CA ALA A 44 -36.56 3.28 8.90
C ALA A 44 -35.87 1.90 8.95
N GLU A 45 -35.42 1.39 7.81
CA GLU A 45 -34.70 0.11 7.74
C GLU A 45 -33.29 0.24 8.33
N ILE A 46 -32.62 1.37 8.11
CA ILE A 46 -31.31 1.65 8.72
C ILE A 46 -31.45 1.73 10.24
N GLN A 47 -32.46 2.44 10.74
CA GLN A 47 -32.75 2.52 12.18
C GLN A 47 -32.99 1.14 12.80
N ALA A 48 -33.66 0.23 12.08
CA ALA A 48 -33.88 -1.14 12.54
C ALA A 48 -32.56 -1.92 12.67
N ILE A 49 -31.63 -1.75 11.73
CA ILE A 49 -30.30 -2.39 11.78
C ILE A 49 -29.48 -1.83 12.94
N VAL A 50 -29.48 -0.52 13.14
CA VAL A 50 -28.76 0.14 14.25
C VAL A 50 -29.28 -0.35 15.60
N ALA A 51 -30.60 -0.48 15.73
CA ALA A 51 -31.26 -0.93 16.95
C ALA A 51 -31.12 -2.44 17.21
N ASP A 52 -30.70 -3.24 16.24
CA ASP A 52 -30.55 -4.69 16.39
C ASP A 52 -29.21 -5.06 17.07
N PRO A 53 -29.21 -5.56 18.32
CA PRO A 53 -27.99 -5.95 19.00
C PRO A 53 -27.30 -7.16 18.36
N GLY A 54 -28.01 -7.97 17.56
CA GLY A 54 -27.48 -9.10 16.83
C GLY A 54 -26.79 -8.72 15.51
N ALA A 55 -26.99 -7.49 15.03
CA ALA A 55 -26.42 -7.04 13.78
C ALA A 55 -24.88 -6.87 13.87
N PRO A 56 -24.14 -7.17 12.77
CA PRO A 56 -22.70 -6.97 12.72
C PRO A 56 -22.33 -5.53 13.11
N LEU A 57 -21.24 -5.38 13.87
CA LEU A 57 -20.77 -4.08 14.34
C LEU A 57 -20.55 -3.09 13.18
N PHE A 58 -19.99 -3.57 12.07
CA PHE A 58 -19.75 -2.75 10.89
C PHE A 58 -21.03 -2.15 10.29
N ASP A 59 -22.10 -2.96 10.23
CA ASP A 59 -23.38 -2.54 9.67
C ASP A 59 -24.04 -1.50 10.56
N ARG A 60 -23.97 -1.70 11.88
CA ARG A 60 -24.45 -0.73 12.87
C ARG A 60 -23.68 0.60 12.81
N GLN A 61 -22.35 0.55 12.71
CA GLN A 61 -21.52 1.75 12.62
C GLN A 61 -21.78 2.58 11.36
N ILE A 62 -21.95 1.93 10.20
CA ILE A 62 -22.34 2.63 8.97
C ILE A 62 -23.74 3.22 9.13
N GLY A 63 -24.68 2.45 9.66
CA GLY A 63 -26.05 2.92 9.90
C GLY A 63 -26.10 4.17 10.77
N GLU A 64 -25.41 4.16 11.92
CA GLU A 64 -25.29 5.33 12.79
C GLU A 64 -24.66 6.53 12.07
N ALA A 65 -23.59 6.30 11.30
CA ALA A 65 -22.92 7.36 10.57
C ALA A 65 -23.80 7.99 9.47
N LEU A 66 -24.62 7.18 8.78
CA LEU A 66 -25.61 7.64 7.80
C LEU A 66 -26.72 8.45 8.48
N MET A 67 -27.29 7.96 9.58
CA MET A 67 -28.39 8.61 10.29
C MET A 67 -28.01 9.97 10.90
N HIS A 68 -26.79 10.09 11.41
CA HIS A 68 -26.31 11.31 12.06
C HIS A 68 -25.50 12.23 11.14
N ALA A 69 -25.47 11.95 9.83
CA ALA A 69 -24.69 12.70 8.85
C ALA A 69 -23.22 12.89 9.27
N ASN A 70 -22.61 11.86 9.85
CA ASN A 70 -21.22 11.89 10.31
C ASN A 70 -20.26 11.66 9.13
N TRP A 71 -20.08 12.71 8.32
CA TRP A 71 -19.33 12.67 7.08
C TRP A 71 -17.87 12.22 7.26
N ASN A 72 -17.21 12.62 8.34
CA ASN A 72 -15.83 12.21 8.63
C ASN A 72 -15.71 10.69 8.83
N THR A 73 -16.70 10.08 9.48
CA THR A 73 -16.71 8.63 9.71
C THR A 73 -17.04 7.89 8.42
N LEU A 74 -18.03 8.38 7.66
CA LEU A 74 -18.37 7.82 6.35
C LEU A 74 -17.19 7.88 5.39
N GLU A 75 -16.48 9.00 5.32
CA GLU A 75 -15.30 9.17 4.48
C GLU A 75 -14.19 8.16 4.86
N ARG A 76 -13.92 7.98 6.16
CA ARG A 76 -12.94 6.99 6.64
C ARG A 76 -13.35 5.56 6.27
N ILE A 77 -14.63 5.21 6.41
CA ILE A 77 -15.14 3.90 6.02
C ILE A 77 -15.01 3.70 4.52
N ILE A 78 -15.41 4.68 3.70
CA ILE A 78 -15.30 4.64 2.24
C ILE A 78 -13.83 4.47 1.83
N ASN A 79 -12.92 5.25 2.42
CA ASN A 79 -11.48 5.16 2.13
C ASN A 79 -10.88 3.80 2.53
N GLN A 80 -11.38 3.16 3.59
CA GLN A 80 -10.95 1.82 3.97
C GLN A 80 -11.45 0.75 2.99
N VAL A 81 -12.64 0.93 2.41
CA VAL A 81 -13.31 -0.05 1.53
C VAL A 81 -12.89 0.09 0.05
N TYR A 82 -12.73 1.32 -0.43
CA TYR A 82 -12.43 1.63 -1.82
C TYR A 82 -11.01 2.17 -2.02
N GLY A 83 -10.31 2.54 -0.95
CA GLY A 83 -9.04 3.26 -1.01
C GLY A 83 -9.25 4.79 -0.97
N PRO A 84 -8.24 5.55 -0.56
CA PRO A 84 -8.29 7.01 -0.60
C PRO A 84 -8.32 7.52 -2.06
N PRO A 85 -8.91 8.69 -2.31
CA PRO A 85 -8.89 9.30 -3.64
C PRO A 85 -7.45 9.57 -4.09
N VAL A 86 -7.22 9.52 -5.40
CA VAL A 86 -5.90 9.76 -6.00
C VAL A 86 -5.45 11.19 -5.68
N GLN A 87 -4.39 11.32 -4.86
CA GLN A 87 -3.76 12.59 -4.57
C GLN A 87 -2.72 12.88 -5.66
N ARG A 88 -3.08 13.73 -6.64
CA ARG A 88 -2.09 14.25 -7.60
C ARG A 88 -1.30 15.35 -6.92
N ILE A 89 -0.06 15.04 -6.55
CA ILE A 89 0.92 16.04 -6.15
C ILE A 89 1.50 16.58 -7.45
N GLU A 90 1.23 17.85 -7.77
CA GLU A 90 1.95 18.52 -8.85
C GLU A 90 3.40 18.72 -8.38
N GLN A 91 4.30 17.85 -8.86
CA GLN A 91 5.75 18.04 -8.72
C GLN A 91 6.21 19.09 -9.73
N THR A 92 5.76 20.33 -9.56
CA THR A 92 6.00 21.39 -10.54
C THR A 92 7.43 21.95 -10.42
N ASP A 93 8.06 21.86 -9.25
CA ASP A 93 9.35 22.51 -8.96
C ASP A 93 10.32 21.62 -8.16
N MET A 94 10.46 20.34 -8.52
CA MET A 94 11.56 19.55 -7.95
C MET A 94 12.87 19.89 -8.66
N PRO A 95 13.89 20.43 -7.96
CA PRO A 95 15.20 20.62 -8.56
C PRO A 95 15.75 19.26 -8.99
N ALA A 96 16.44 19.22 -10.12
CA ALA A 96 17.11 18.01 -10.57
C ALA A 96 18.02 17.48 -9.45
N PRO A 97 18.01 16.16 -9.18
CA PRO A 97 18.89 15.60 -8.16
C PRO A 97 20.33 15.96 -8.49
N THR A 98 21.10 16.35 -7.47
CA THR A 98 22.53 16.58 -7.65
C THR A 98 23.16 15.30 -8.20
N PRO A 99 23.86 15.36 -9.34
CA PRO A 99 24.50 14.19 -9.90
C PRO A 99 25.47 13.60 -8.87
N LEU A 100 25.57 12.27 -8.82
CA LEU A 100 26.59 11.61 -8.01
C LEU A 100 27.96 12.17 -8.41
N LEU A 101 28.74 12.61 -7.41
CA LEU A 101 30.11 13.04 -7.67
C LEU A 101 30.88 11.86 -8.25
N ASP A 102 31.60 12.11 -9.34
CA ASP A 102 32.49 11.11 -9.92
C ASP A 102 33.62 10.80 -8.92
N LEU A 103 33.58 9.59 -8.38
CA LEU A 103 34.56 9.09 -7.41
C LEU A 103 35.98 9.09 -7.98
N ASP A 104 36.13 8.93 -9.29
CA ASP A 104 37.43 8.93 -9.95
C ASP A 104 37.97 10.36 -10.06
N ALA A 105 37.11 11.34 -10.35
CA ALA A 105 37.47 12.75 -10.32
C ALA A 105 37.86 13.21 -8.90
N ILE A 106 37.15 12.74 -7.86
CA ILE A 106 37.50 13.03 -6.45
C ILE A 106 38.87 12.43 -6.11
N LYS A 107 39.12 11.16 -6.45
CA LYS A 107 40.40 10.49 -6.19
C LYS A 107 41.55 11.16 -6.94
N ALA A 108 41.34 11.56 -8.19
CA ALA A 108 42.33 12.27 -8.98
C ALA A 108 42.68 13.63 -8.35
N LYS A 109 41.67 14.41 -7.94
CA LYS A 109 41.87 15.70 -7.27
C LYS A 109 42.58 15.55 -5.92
N ALA A 110 42.21 14.55 -5.12
CA ALA A 110 42.88 14.25 -3.84
C ALA A 110 44.35 13.87 -4.04
N LYS A 111 44.65 13.04 -5.06
CA LYS A 111 46.03 12.68 -5.41
C LYS A 111 46.85 13.89 -5.82
N MET A 112 46.28 14.79 -6.65
CA MET A 112 46.96 16.01 -7.09
C MET A 112 47.25 16.96 -5.92
N LEU A 113 46.28 17.13 -5.00
CA LEU A 113 46.46 17.97 -3.80
C LEU A 113 47.60 17.44 -2.91
N ASN A 114 47.65 16.13 -2.70
CA ASN A 114 48.67 15.48 -1.88
C ASN A 114 50.06 15.61 -2.51
N THR A 115 50.19 15.50 -3.84
CA THR A 115 51.47 15.73 -4.52
C THR A 115 51.89 17.20 -4.54
N ALA A 116 50.94 18.13 -4.60
CA ALA A 116 51.24 19.57 -4.52
C ALA A 116 51.75 19.94 -3.12
N GLN A 117 51.10 19.46 -2.06
CA GLN A 117 51.55 19.64 -0.68
C GLN A 117 52.90 18.96 -0.41
N ALA A 118 53.12 17.75 -0.93
CA ALA A 118 54.42 17.07 -0.81
C ALA A 118 55.55 17.83 -1.52
N GLY A 119 55.26 18.46 -2.67
CA GLY A 119 56.21 19.30 -3.39
C GLY A 119 56.53 20.62 -2.67
N GLU A 120 55.54 21.22 -2.02
CA GLU A 120 55.70 22.47 -1.27
C GLU A 120 56.47 22.26 0.05
N ILE A 121 56.23 21.15 0.75
CA ILE A 121 57.01 20.76 1.94
C ILE A 121 58.47 20.49 1.57
N ARG A 122 58.73 19.85 0.41
CA ARG A 122 60.09 19.58 -0.08
C ARG A 122 60.87 20.84 -0.44
N ARG A 123 60.19 21.90 -0.92
CA ARG A 123 60.82 23.20 -1.22
C ARG A 123 61.11 24.01 0.05
N LYS A 124 60.30 23.88 1.09
CA LYS A 124 60.53 24.56 2.38
C LYS A 124 61.55 23.87 3.29
N GLY A 125 61.85 22.58 3.08
CA GLY A 125 62.84 21.83 3.86
C GLY A 125 64.28 21.86 3.31
N THR A 126 64.56 22.68 2.29
CA THR A 126 65.90 22.85 1.70
C THR A 126 66.56 24.19 2.02
N ASP A 127 65.91 25.03 2.83
CA ASP A 127 66.38 26.37 3.22
C ASP A 127 66.75 26.46 4.73
N ASP A 128 67.08 25.35 5.40
CA ASP A 128 67.65 25.30 6.76
C ASP A 128 69.11 24.77 6.74
#